data_AF-A0AA85AJC3-F1
#
_entry.id   AF-A0AA85AJC3-F1
#
_cell.length_a   1.000
_cell.length_b   1.000
_cell.length_c   1.000
_cell.angle_alpha   90.00
_cell.angle_beta   90.00
_cell.angle_gamma   90.00
#
_symmetry.space_group_name_H-M   'P 1'
#
loop_
_entity.id
_entity.type
_entity.pdbx_description
1 polymer ?
#
loop_
_entity_poly.entity_id
_entity_poly.type
_entity_poly.pdbx_seq_one_letter_code
_entity_poly.pdbx_strand_id
1 'polypeptide(L)'
;MINLFTHVNKLLIHKESIVINQIRNKKYYRHWWIPFHLNDFQTITQSKLNSYDQWNHEWLNSNLPIELKYFDISRLPSHLKTRIKPNKNFFQLIYHKERTEDYQRRLFGEYGLQCNINPALLFMNEHEILYEKTKENLLENSILDIVHMNKEQKNQIRLNNETLMLKIKKNLNKMPELLKKFHEQEEKQLSMNNMKKDKMKMFMEEARDRFGFYPSRKDPKFIKLIYESDEQNKSERKQKKK
;
A
#
# COMPACT_ATOMS: atom_id res chain seq x y z
N MET A 1 73.57 81.99 -10.48
CA MET A 1 72.26 81.84 -9.81
C MET A 1 71.48 80.79 -10.59
N ILE A 2 71.57 79.52 -10.20
CA ILE A 2 70.60 78.85 -9.31
C ILE A 2 69.19 78.86 -9.93
N ASN A 3 68.82 77.80 -10.66
CA ASN A 3 67.81 76.88 -10.16
C ASN A 3 67.85 75.56 -10.96
N LEU A 4 68.16 74.50 -10.21
CA LEU A 4 68.21 73.10 -10.59
C LEU A 4 66.80 72.49 -10.58
N PHE A 5 66.68 71.34 -11.25
CA PHE A 5 65.57 70.36 -11.26
C PHE A 5 64.56 70.45 -12.41
N THR A 6 65.02 70.14 -13.62
CA THR A 6 64.23 69.48 -14.67
C THR A 6 64.87 68.16 -15.09
N HIS A 7 64.72 67.17 -14.22
CA HIS A 7 64.98 65.76 -14.51
C HIS A 7 64.18 65.00 -13.45
N VAL A 8 63.27 64.07 -13.75
CA VAL A 8 63.36 62.92 -14.64
C VAL A 8 61.91 62.50 -14.89
N ASN A 9 61.56 62.04 -16.09
CA ASN A 9 60.65 60.90 -16.30
C ASN A 9 60.50 60.62 -17.79
N LYS A 10 61.54 59.97 -18.33
CA LYS A 10 61.42 59.13 -19.52
C LYS A 10 61.70 57.71 -19.03
N LEU A 11 60.86 56.78 -19.48
CA LEU A 11 60.81 55.34 -19.19
C LEU A 11 59.84 54.96 -18.05
N LEU A 12 58.62 54.59 -18.42
CA LEU A 12 58.24 53.17 -18.46
C LEU A 12 56.96 52.98 -19.28
N ILE A 13 57.14 52.31 -20.41
CA ILE A 13 56.11 51.63 -21.16
C ILE A 13 55.65 50.46 -20.29
N HIS A 14 54.41 50.51 -19.78
CA HIS A 14 53.60 49.32 -19.63
C HIS A 14 52.16 49.69 -19.94
N LYS A 15 51.59 49.01 -20.94
CA LYS A 15 50.16 48.97 -21.20
C LYS A 15 49.49 48.44 -19.93
N GLU A 16 48.89 49.32 -19.14
CA GLU A 16 47.98 48.88 -18.10
C GLU A 16 46.72 48.35 -18.80
N SER A 17 46.66 47.02 -18.89
CA SER A 17 45.40 46.30 -18.94
C SER A 17 44.49 46.90 -17.89
N ILE A 18 43.43 47.59 -18.33
CA ILE A 18 42.33 47.95 -17.45
C ILE A 18 41.67 46.62 -17.06
N VAL A 19 42.19 46.02 -16.00
CA VAL A 19 41.49 45.01 -15.24
C VAL A 19 40.27 45.74 -14.70
N ILE A 20 39.13 45.57 -15.35
CA ILE A 20 37.83 45.94 -14.79
C ILE A 20 37.60 44.98 -13.64
N ASN A 21 38.25 45.24 -12.50
CA ASN A 21 37.88 44.64 -11.24
C ASN A 21 36.44 45.07 -11.00
N GLN A 22 35.51 44.12 -11.09
CA GLN A 22 34.14 44.32 -10.63
C GLN A 22 34.21 44.62 -9.14
N ILE A 23 34.24 45.90 -8.80
CA ILE A 23 34.06 46.36 -7.43
C ILE A 23 32.67 45.84 -7.04
N ARG A 24 32.62 44.82 -6.17
CA ARG A 24 31.39 44.39 -5.50
C ARG A 24 30.95 45.51 -4.56
N ASN A 25 30.45 46.59 -5.12
CA ASN A 25 29.71 47.58 -4.37
C ASN A 25 28.51 46.85 -3.77
N LYS A 26 28.46 46.75 -2.43
CA LYS A 26 27.27 46.31 -1.71
C LYS A 26 26.11 47.20 -2.20
N LYS A 27 25.25 46.65 -3.06
CA LYS A 27 23.99 47.30 -3.45
C LYS A 27 23.17 47.42 -2.17
N TYR A 28 23.16 48.60 -1.57
CA TYR A 28 22.22 48.92 -0.50
C TYR A 28 20.82 48.96 -1.13
N TYR A 29 20.08 47.87 -1.00
CA TYR A 29 18.70 47.82 -1.48
C TYR A 29 17.85 48.70 -0.58
N ARG A 30 17.29 49.77 -1.16
CA ARG A 30 16.51 50.79 -0.44
C ARG A 30 15.26 50.24 0.26
N HIS A 31 14.92 48.97 0.10
CA HIS A 31 13.75 48.33 0.70
C HIS A 31 14.09 47.01 1.43
N TRP A 32 15.35 46.81 1.84
CA TRP A 32 15.87 45.57 2.45
C TRP A 32 15.07 45.03 3.65
N TRP A 33 14.32 45.87 4.34
CA TRP A 33 13.47 45.51 5.47
C TRP A 33 12.10 44.94 5.08
N ILE A 34 11.69 45.04 3.80
CA ILE A 34 10.42 44.49 3.34
C ILE A 34 10.61 42.97 3.15
N PRO A 35 9.84 42.13 3.89
CA PRO A 35 9.90 40.67 3.73
C PRO A 35 9.60 40.30 2.27
N PHE A 36 10.40 39.39 1.70
CA PHE A 36 10.23 38.86 0.34
C PHE A 36 10.37 39.90 -0.81
N HIS A 37 10.90 41.09 -0.55
CA HIS A 37 11.08 42.09 -1.62
C HIS A 37 12.33 41.86 -2.49
N LEU A 38 13.31 41.09 -1.98
CA LEU A 38 14.47 40.66 -2.75
C LEU A 38 14.11 39.40 -3.51
N ASN A 39 14.37 39.40 -4.81
CA ASN A 39 14.33 38.18 -5.60
C ASN A 39 15.58 37.33 -5.33
N ASP A 40 15.52 36.03 -5.61
CA ASP A 40 16.65 35.10 -5.40
C ASP A 40 17.94 35.54 -6.13
N PHE A 41 17.79 36.25 -7.26
CA PHE A 41 18.90 36.91 -7.96
C PHE A 41 19.60 37.99 -7.12
N GLN A 42 18.87 38.69 -6.27
CA GLN A 42 19.36 39.78 -5.43
C GLN A 42 19.90 39.29 -4.08
N THR A 43 19.60 38.05 -3.68
CA THR A 43 19.99 37.43 -2.39
C THR A 43 21.25 36.56 -2.46
N ILE A 44 22.10 36.73 -3.50
CA ILE A 44 23.54 36.39 -3.55
C ILE A 44 23.92 35.06 -4.26
N THR A 45 22.99 34.22 -4.71
CA THR A 45 23.38 32.91 -5.32
C THR A 45 23.45 32.88 -6.85
N GLN A 46 22.78 33.80 -7.55
CA GLN A 46 22.71 33.78 -9.02
C GLN A 46 23.25 35.07 -9.66
N SER A 47 24.04 34.93 -10.73
CA SER A 47 24.63 36.07 -11.47
C SER A 47 23.67 36.70 -12.49
N LYS A 48 22.52 36.07 -12.76
CA LYS A 48 21.42 36.55 -13.61
C LYS A 48 20.09 36.06 -13.05
N LEU A 49 18.99 36.75 -13.38
CA LEU A 49 17.62 36.29 -13.10
C LEU A 49 17.35 34.96 -13.82
N ASN A 50 16.56 34.08 -13.21
CA ASN A 50 15.99 32.92 -13.90
C ASN A 50 15.09 33.40 -15.06
N SER A 51 14.98 32.61 -16.13
CA SER A 51 14.19 32.96 -17.31
C SER A 51 12.72 33.23 -16.97
N TYR A 52 12.16 32.55 -15.98
CA TYR A 52 10.79 32.79 -15.51
C TYR A 52 10.65 34.07 -14.68
N ASP A 53 11.63 34.39 -13.85
CA ASP A 53 11.61 35.62 -13.05
C ASP A 53 11.78 36.85 -13.93
N GLN A 54 12.70 36.77 -14.90
CA GLN A 54 12.85 37.79 -15.92
C GLN A 54 11.54 38.00 -16.69
N TRP A 55 10.90 36.91 -17.11
CA TRP A 55 9.62 36.96 -17.81
C TRP A 55 8.50 37.58 -16.96
N ASN A 56 8.42 37.24 -15.67
CA ASN A 56 7.45 37.83 -14.74
C ASN A 56 7.68 39.35 -14.57
N HIS A 57 8.93 39.80 -14.48
CA HIS A 57 9.25 41.23 -14.47
C HIS A 57 8.83 41.92 -15.77
N GLU A 58 9.09 41.31 -16.92
CA GLU A 58 8.66 41.84 -18.22
C GLU A 58 7.13 41.96 -18.31
N TRP A 59 6.37 41.08 -17.65
CA TRP A 59 4.90 41.17 -17.57
C TRP A 59 4.40 42.23 -16.60
N LEU A 60 5.00 42.36 -15.42
CA LEU A 60 4.65 43.37 -14.43
C LEU A 60 4.89 44.79 -14.99
N ASN A 61 5.96 44.94 -15.77
CA ASN A 61 6.30 46.20 -16.44
C ASN A 61 5.54 46.43 -17.76
N SER A 62 4.62 45.55 -18.14
CA SER A 62 3.83 45.71 -19.37
C SER A 62 2.63 46.63 -19.15
N ASN A 63 2.45 47.59 -20.07
CA ASN A 63 1.28 48.49 -20.11
C ASN A 63 0.06 47.87 -20.81
N LEU A 64 0.07 46.54 -21.01
CA LEU A 64 -1.03 45.84 -21.67
C LEU A 64 -2.21 45.66 -20.71
N PRO A 65 -3.47 45.75 -21.19
CA PRO A 65 -4.64 45.32 -20.44
C PRO A 65 -4.49 43.87 -19.97
N ILE A 66 -4.93 43.57 -18.75
CA ILE A 66 -4.73 42.28 -18.09
C ILE A 66 -5.28 41.13 -18.94
N GLU A 67 -6.41 41.36 -19.61
CA GLU A 67 -7.11 40.40 -20.45
C GLU A 67 -6.28 39.99 -21.67
N LEU A 68 -5.52 40.95 -22.25
CA LEU A 68 -4.68 40.71 -23.42
C LEU A 68 -3.34 40.08 -23.06
N LYS A 69 -2.92 40.14 -21.79
CA LYS A 69 -1.65 39.53 -21.34
C LYS A 69 -1.61 38.03 -21.60
N TYR A 70 -2.73 37.32 -21.42
CA TYR A 70 -2.77 35.88 -21.63
C TYR A 70 -2.59 35.45 -23.10
N PHE A 71 -2.90 36.34 -24.05
CA PHE A 71 -2.79 36.07 -25.48
C PHE A 71 -1.47 36.53 -26.10
N ASP A 72 -0.67 37.30 -25.37
CA ASP A 72 0.58 37.84 -25.89
C ASP A 72 1.74 36.83 -25.76
N ILE A 73 2.08 36.23 -26.91
CA ILE A 73 3.14 35.23 -27.10
C ILE A 73 4.51 35.90 -27.28
N SER A 74 4.55 37.22 -27.56
CA SER A 74 5.78 37.94 -27.91
C SER A 74 6.81 37.95 -26.79
N ARG A 75 6.35 37.89 -25.53
CA ARG A 75 7.19 37.93 -24.33
C ARG A 75 7.63 36.57 -23.83
N LEU A 76 7.23 35.45 -24.45
CA LEU A 76 7.60 34.12 -23.96
C LEU A 76 9.12 33.98 -23.69
N PRO A 77 9.50 33.24 -22.64
CA PRO A 77 10.89 32.85 -22.40
C PRO A 77 11.54 32.23 -23.64
N SER A 78 12.84 32.46 -23.81
CA SER A 78 13.59 32.01 -24.98
C SER A 78 13.44 30.50 -25.23
N HIS A 79 13.49 29.67 -24.19
CA HIS A 79 13.36 28.22 -24.30
C HIS A 79 11.95 27.75 -24.72
N LEU A 80 10.90 28.54 -24.45
CA LEU A 80 9.55 28.25 -24.92
C LEU A 80 9.37 28.70 -26.38
N LYS A 81 9.94 29.85 -26.74
CA LYS A 81 9.98 30.30 -28.15
C LYS A 81 10.67 29.29 -29.05
N THR A 82 11.79 28.71 -28.59
CA THR A 82 12.49 27.65 -29.33
C THR A 82 11.69 26.36 -29.45
N ARG A 83 10.73 26.09 -28.56
CA ARG A 83 9.83 24.93 -28.71
C ARG A 83 8.74 25.15 -29.73
N ILE A 84 8.21 26.37 -29.85
CA ILE A 84 7.14 26.70 -30.82
C ILE A 84 7.71 26.74 -32.24
N LYS A 85 8.91 27.32 -32.40
CA LYS A 85 9.64 27.38 -33.67
C LYS A 85 11.02 26.77 -33.47
N PRO A 86 11.14 25.43 -33.57
CA PRO A 86 12.40 24.76 -33.34
C PRO A 86 13.40 25.07 -34.45
N ASN A 87 14.59 25.45 -34.03
CA ASN A 87 15.74 25.63 -34.90
C ASN A 87 16.60 24.35 -34.88
N LYS A 88 17.52 24.21 -35.84
CA LYS A 88 18.48 23.08 -35.87
C LYS A 88 19.24 22.90 -34.54
N ASN A 89 19.56 23.99 -33.85
CA ASN A 89 20.24 23.96 -32.55
C ASN A 89 19.38 23.40 -31.42
N PHE A 90 18.05 23.50 -31.53
CA PHE A 90 17.12 22.96 -30.51
C PHE A 90 17.14 21.43 -30.50
N PHE A 91 17.33 20.81 -31.66
CA PHE A 91 17.40 19.34 -31.79
C PHE A 91 18.79 18.77 -31.47
N GLN A 92 19.77 19.61 -31.10
CA GLN A 92 21.09 19.12 -30.69
C GLN A 92 21.00 18.49 -29.30
N LEU A 93 21.40 17.22 -29.21
CA LEU A 93 21.39 16.45 -27.96
C LEU A 93 22.64 16.79 -27.13
N ILE A 94 22.50 17.74 -26.21
CA ILE A 94 23.59 18.27 -25.38
C ILE A 94 23.77 17.38 -24.14
N TYR A 95 22.67 17.02 -23.49
CA TYR A 95 22.70 16.29 -22.23
C TYR A 95 22.60 14.78 -22.42
N HIS A 96 23.20 14.01 -21.51
CA HIS A 96 23.15 12.54 -21.58
C HIS A 96 21.71 11.99 -21.57
N LYS A 97 20.81 12.61 -20.81
CA LYS A 97 19.39 12.25 -20.74
C LYS A 97 18.64 12.46 -22.06
N GLU A 98 19.14 13.32 -22.94
CA GLU A 98 18.54 13.59 -24.25
C GLU A 98 19.00 12.57 -25.30
N ARG A 99 20.10 11.85 -25.02
CA ARG A 99 20.62 10.79 -25.88
C ARG A 99 19.86 9.48 -25.73
N THR A 100 19.00 9.35 -24.73
CA THR A 100 18.17 8.15 -24.56
C THR A 100 17.19 8.01 -25.72
N GLU A 101 16.89 6.77 -26.09
CA GLU A 101 15.97 6.48 -27.18
C GLU A 101 14.57 7.02 -26.89
N ASP A 102 14.08 6.89 -25.65
CA ASP A 102 12.78 7.42 -25.23
C ASP A 102 12.65 8.93 -25.45
N TYR A 103 13.71 9.69 -25.17
CA TYR A 103 13.70 11.14 -25.41
C TYR A 103 13.61 11.45 -26.89
N GLN A 104 14.36 10.72 -27.71
CA GLN A 104 14.37 10.88 -29.16
C GLN A 104 13.01 10.46 -29.77
N ARG A 105 12.41 9.37 -29.30
CA ARG A 105 11.06 8.93 -29.68
C ARG A 105 10.03 10.00 -29.35
N ARG A 106 10.11 10.62 -28.16
CA ARG A 106 9.24 11.74 -27.78
C ARG A 106 9.44 12.96 -28.66
N LEU A 107 10.69 13.36 -28.91
CA LEU A 107 10.99 14.48 -29.82
C LEU A 107 10.42 14.24 -31.21
N PHE A 108 10.56 13.03 -31.74
CA PHE A 108 9.97 12.67 -33.02
C PHE A 108 8.42 12.71 -32.97
N GLY A 109 7.80 12.28 -31.87
CA GLY A 109 6.35 12.39 -31.70
C GLY A 109 5.82 13.82 -31.71
N GLU A 110 6.57 14.76 -31.13
CA GLU A 110 6.17 16.18 -31.06
C GLU A 110 6.44 16.95 -32.37
N TYR A 111 7.58 16.71 -33.02
CA TYR A 111 8.08 17.55 -34.12
C TYR A 111 8.24 16.80 -35.45
N GLY A 112 8.03 15.48 -35.45
CA GLY A 112 8.14 14.62 -36.62
C GLY A 112 9.53 14.65 -37.25
N LEU A 113 9.55 14.72 -38.59
CA LEU A 113 10.77 14.70 -39.40
C LEU A 113 11.66 15.95 -39.22
N GLN A 114 11.15 17.02 -38.61
CA GLN A 114 11.95 18.23 -38.35
C GLN A 114 13.13 17.96 -37.41
N CYS A 115 12.99 16.98 -36.51
CA CYS A 115 14.03 16.55 -35.58
C CYS A 115 15.25 15.89 -36.24
N ASN A 116 15.14 15.47 -37.50
CA ASN A 116 16.18 14.70 -38.20
C ASN A 116 16.63 13.43 -37.44
N ILE A 117 15.71 12.81 -36.70
CA ILE A 117 15.91 11.53 -36.02
C ILE A 117 15.53 10.42 -36.99
N ASN A 118 16.30 9.32 -36.99
CA ASN A 118 15.99 8.15 -37.81
C ASN A 118 14.67 7.51 -37.36
N PRO A 119 13.64 7.40 -38.23
CA PRO A 119 12.37 6.77 -37.87
C PRO A 119 12.48 5.31 -37.43
N ALA A 120 13.55 4.60 -37.80
CA ALA A 120 13.78 3.23 -37.35
C ALA A 120 13.91 3.11 -35.82
N LEU A 121 14.40 4.18 -35.16
CA LEU A 121 14.58 4.24 -33.71
C LEU A 121 13.26 4.27 -32.93
N LEU A 122 12.14 4.52 -33.62
CA LEU A 122 10.80 4.48 -33.03
C LEU A 122 10.36 3.07 -32.69
N PHE A 123 10.91 2.09 -33.37
CA PHE A 123 10.62 0.69 -33.11
C PHE A 123 11.48 0.16 -31.97
N MET A 124 11.00 -0.93 -31.37
CA MET A 124 11.72 -1.64 -30.32
C MET A 124 12.99 -2.26 -30.87
N ASN A 125 14.06 -2.19 -30.09
CA ASN A 125 15.30 -2.88 -30.42
C ASN A 125 15.14 -4.40 -30.30
N GLU A 126 15.98 -5.17 -30.96
CA GLU A 126 15.94 -6.63 -30.90
C GLU A 126 16.05 -7.17 -29.46
N HIS A 127 16.89 -6.53 -28.63
CA HIS A 127 17.02 -6.85 -27.21
C HIS A 127 15.73 -6.57 -26.41
N GLU A 128 15.04 -5.47 -26.72
CA GLU A 128 13.76 -5.11 -26.08
C GLU A 128 12.66 -6.09 -26.48
N ILE A 129 12.64 -6.49 -27.77
CA ILE A 129 11.71 -7.51 -28.28
C ILE A 129 11.92 -8.85 -27.58
N LEU A 130 13.18 -9.27 -27.42
CA LEU A 130 13.50 -10.50 -26.71
C LEU A 130 13.05 -10.41 -25.24
N TYR A 131 13.36 -9.30 -24.58
CA TYR A 131 12.98 -9.08 -23.18
C TYR A 131 11.45 -9.14 -22.99
N GLU A 132 10.68 -8.39 -23.79
CA GLU A 132 9.22 -8.40 -23.69
C GLU A 132 8.64 -9.79 -24.00
N LYS A 133 9.15 -10.50 -25.02
CA LYS A 133 8.73 -11.90 -25.27
C LYS A 133 9.02 -12.82 -24.09
N THR A 134 10.19 -12.70 -23.46
CA THR A 134 10.51 -13.54 -22.28
C THR A 134 9.63 -13.21 -21.09
N LYS A 135 9.31 -11.93 -20.90
CA LYS A 135 8.44 -11.45 -19.83
C LYS A 135 6.99 -11.91 -20.03
N GLU A 136 6.46 -11.78 -21.24
CA GLU A 136 5.13 -12.28 -21.62
C GLU A 136 5.03 -13.78 -21.35
N ASN A 137 5.99 -14.58 -21.85
CA ASN A 137 5.98 -16.03 -21.66
C ASN A 137 6.12 -16.47 -20.19
N LEU A 138 6.73 -15.66 -19.33
CA LEU A 138 6.92 -15.98 -17.90
C LEU A 138 5.70 -15.60 -17.07
N LEU A 139 5.10 -14.44 -17.36
CA LEU A 139 4.01 -13.88 -16.57
C LEU A 139 2.62 -14.34 -17.05
N GLU A 140 2.47 -14.57 -18.33
CA GLU A 140 1.20 -14.90 -18.96
C GLU A 140 1.17 -16.37 -19.39
N ASN A 141 0.16 -17.09 -18.92
CA ASN A 141 -0.07 -18.45 -19.35
C ASN A 141 -0.70 -18.47 -20.74
N SER A 142 -0.37 -19.49 -21.53
CA SER A 142 -1.06 -19.73 -22.79
C SER A 142 -2.56 -19.94 -22.57
N ILE A 143 -3.37 -19.46 -23.50
CA ILE A 143 -4.83 -19.63 -23.47
C ILE A 143 -5.19 -21.12 -23.36
N LEU A 144 -4.45 -22.00 -24.03
CA LEU A 144 -4.64 -23.45 -23.97
C LEU A 144 -4.41 -24.00 -22.56
N ASP A 145 -3.38 -23.53 -21.86
CA ASP A 145 -3.05 -23.97 -20.51
C ASP A 145 -4.14 -23.53 -19.53
N ILE A 146 -4.64 -22.30 -19.68
CA ILE A 146 -5.75 -21.77 -18.87
C ILE A 146 -7.01 -22.62 -19.07
N VAL A 147 -7.33 -22.98 -20.31
CA VAL A 147 -8.49 -23.84 -20.62
C VAL A 147 -8.32 -25.22 -19.99
N HIS A 148 -7.12 -25.80 -20.07
CA HIS A 148 -6.82 -27.10 -19.47
C HIS A 148 -6.96 -27.06 -17.94
N MET A 149 -6.30 -26.09 -17.28
CA MET A 149 -6.38 -25.92 -15.82
C MET A 149 -7.82 -25.75 -15.34
N ASN A 150 -8.62 -24.94 -16.04
CA ASN A 150 -10.03 -24.75 -15.70
C ASN A 150 -10.85 -26.04 -15.82
N LYS A 151 -10.56 -26.87 -16.83
CA LYS A 151 -11.22 -28.17 -17.01
C LYS A 151 -10.85 -29.14 -15.88
N GLU A 152 -9.58 -29.18 -15.50
CA GLU A 152 -9.10 -30.01 -14.39
C GLU A 152 -9.72 -29.60 -13.06
N GLN A 153 -9.73 -28.30 -12.76
CA GLN A 153 -10.34 -27.76 -11.54
C GLN A 153 -11.84 -28.11 -11.47
N LYS A 154 -12.58 -27.95 -12.58
CA LYS A 154 -14.00 -28.35 -12.64
C LYS A 154 -14.19 -29.84 -12.38
N ASN A 155 -13.33 -30.69 -12.94
CA ASN A 155 -13.38 -32.13 -12.73
C ASN A 155 -13.08 -32.50 -11.26
N GLN A 156 -12.09 -31.87 -10.64
CA GLN A 156 -11.76 -32.09 -9.22
C GLN A 156 -12.90 -31.66 -8.31
N ILE A 157 -13.49 -30.49 -8.55
CA ILE A 157 -14.65 -30.00 -7.79
C ILE A 157 -15.82 -30.98 -7.92
N ARG A 158 -16.10 -31.48 -9.13
CA ARG A 158 -17.14 -32.47 -9.37
C ARG A 158 -16.90 -33.75 -8.56
N LEU A 159 -15.69 -34.31 -8.63
CA LEU A 159 -15.30 -35.51 -7.87
C LEU A 159 -15.43 -35.29 -6.35
N ASN A 160 -14.98 -34.16 -5.83
CA ASN A 160 -15.11 -33.82 -4.41
C ASN A 160 -16.57 -33.72 -3.98
N ASN A 161 -17.42 -33.11 -4.80
CA ASN A 161 -18.85 -33.02 -4.51
C ASN A 161 -19.52 -34.41 -4.53
N GLU A 162 -19.20 -35.25 -5.52
CA GLU A 162 -19.73 -36.62 -5.61
C GLU A 162 -19.33 -37.45 -4.39
N THR A 163 -18.06 -37.41 -3.98
CA THR A 163 -17.58 -38.14 -2.80
C THR A 163 -18.23 -37.64 -1.51
N LEU A 164 -18.42 -36.33 -1.37
CA LEU A 164 -19.11 -35.72 -0.23
C LEU A 164 -20.59 -36.13 -0.18
N MET A 165 -21.29 -36.11 -1.33
CA MET A 165 -22.67 -36.57 -1.43
C MET A 165 -22.83 -38.04 -1.03
N LEU A 166 -21.90 -38.90 -1.48
CA LEU A 166 -21.89 -40.31 -1.09
C LEU A 166 -21.68 -40.49 0.42
N LYS A 167 -20.81 -39.69 1.02
CA LYS A 167 -20.57 -39.71 2.48
C LYS A 167 -21.81 -39.26 3.25
N ILE A 168 -22.45 -38.17 2.82
CA ILE A 168 -23.71 -37.68 3.42
C ILE A 168 -24.78 -38.76 3.33
N LYS A 169 -24.97 -39.37 2.17
CA LYS A 169 -25.95 -40.46 1.98
C LYS A 169 -25.71 -41.63 2.94
N LYS A 170 -24.46 -42.07 3.09
CA LYS A 170 -24.10 -43.13 4.05
C LYS A 170 -24.41 -42.73 5.50
N ASN A 171 -24.16 -41.49 5.87
CA ASN A 171 -24.44 -40.99 7.22
C ASN A 171 -25.96 -40.87 7.49
N LEU A 172 -26.72 -40.37 6.51
CA LEU A 172 -28.18 -40.28 6.60
C LEU A 172 -28.81 -41.68 6.75
N ASN A 173 -28.30 -42.69 6.04
CA ASN A 173 -28.77 -44.06 6.19
C ASN A 173 -28.54 -44.62 7.61
N LYS A 174 -27.49 -44.17 8.32
CA LYS A 174 -27.18 -44.58 9.70
C LYS A 174 -27.92 -43.77 10.77
N MET A 175 -28.44 -42.59 10.40
CA MET A 175 -29.15 -41.69 11.30
C MET A 175 -30.32 -42.33 12.06
N PRO A 176 -31.23 -43.12 11.45
CA PRO A 176 -32.38 -43.68 12.17
C PRO A 176 -31.98 -44.63 13.30
N GLU A 177 -30.91 -45.42 13.12
CA GLU A 177 -30.39 -46.29 14.17
C GLU A 177 -29.80 -45.48 15.34
N LEU A 178 -29.10 -44.39 15.04
CA LEU A 178 -28.53 -43.50 16.04
C LEU A 178 -29.63 -42.78 16.84
N LEU A 179 -30.69 -42.32 16.17
CA LEU A 179 -31.83 -41.71 16.84
C LEU A 179 -32.55 -42.67 17.78
N LYS A 180 -32.76 -43.93 17.35
CA LYS A 180 -33.34 -44.96 18.25
C LYS A 180 -32.49 -45.14 19.50
N LYS A 181 -31.17 -45.29 19.35
CA LYS A 181 -30.25 -45.42 20.49
C LYS A 181 -30.28 -44.19 21.41
N PHE A 182 -30.41 -43.00 20.83
CA PHE A 182 -30.50 -41.76 21.59
C PHE A 182 -31.78 -41.70 22.43
N HIS A 183 -32.95 -41.97 21.83
CA HIS A 183 -34.22 -41.99 22.55
C HIS A 183 -34.25 -43.07 23.63
N GLU A 184 -33.73 -44.27 23.35
CA GLU A 184 -33.61 -45.33 24.36
C GLU A 184 -32.72 -44.90 25.55
N GLN A 185 -31.65 -44.16 25.30
CA GLN A 185 -30.79 -43.64 26.36
C GLN A 185 -31.50 -42.54 27.17
N GLU A 186 -32.24 -41.67 26.50
CA GLU A 186 -33.03 -40.61 27.13
C GLU A 186 -34.11 -41.21 28.05
N GLU A 187 -34.86 -42.21 27.58
CA GLU A 187 -35.86 -42.92 28.38
C GLU A 187 -35.24 -43.67 29.57
N LYS A 188 -34.09 -44.32 29.38
CA LYS A 188 -33.33 -44.96 30.47
C LYS A 188 -32.87 -43.92 31.49
N GLN A 189 -32.45 -42.74 31.06
CA GLN A 189 -32.02 -41.68 31.96
C GLN A 189 -33.20 -41.08 32.73
N LEU A 190 -34.35 -40.88 32.07
CA LEU A 190 -35.59 -40.40 32.70
C LEU A 190 -36.11 -41.40 33.74
N SER A 191 -36.18 -42.70 33.39
CA SER A 191 -36.60 -43.75 34.33
C SER A 191 -35.66 -43.86 35.53
N MET A 192 -34.35 -43.80 35.32
CA MET A 192 -33.37 -43.78 36.42
C MET A 192 -33.51 -42.54 37.32
N ASN A 193 -33.81 -41.38 36.75
CA ASN A 193 -34.06 -40.16 37.51
C ASN A 193 -35.37 -40.24 38.32
N ASN A 194 -36.44 -40.80 37.75
CA ASN A 194 -37.70 -41.02 38.46
C ASN A 194 -37.52 -42.00 39.62
N MET A 195 -36.87 -43.15 39.38
CA MET A 195 -36.54 -44.11 40.44
C MET A 195 -35.70 -43.48 41.57
N LYS A 196 -34.76 -42.59 41.25
CA LYS A 196 -33.99 -41.85 42.27
C LYS A 196 -34.87 -40.89 43.07
N LYS A 197 -35.79 -40.18 42.40
CA LYS A 197 -36.75 -39.28 43.07
C LYS A 197 -37.68 -40.06 44.01
N ASP A 198 -38.19 -41.20 43.56
CA ASP A 198 -39.10 -42.04 44.36
C ASP A 198 -38.38 -42.62 45.58
N LYS A 199 -37.17 -43.17 45.40
CA LYS A 199 -36.33 -43.63 46.51
C LYS A 199 -36.03 -42.51 47.50
N MET A 200 -35.68 -41.33 47.00
CA MET A 200 -35.44 -40.16 47.85
C MET A 200 -36.70 -39.76 48.62
N LYS A 201 -37.89 -39.85 48.00
CA LYS A 201 -39.16 -39.58 48.68
C LYS A 201 -39.42 -40.58 49.81
N MET A 202 -39.22 -41.88 49.56
CA MET A 202 -39.34 -42.91 50.59
C MET A 202 -38.37 -42.67 51.76
N PHE A 203 -37.11 -42.34 51.48
CA PHE A 203 -36.14 -42.04 52.54
C PHE A 203 -36.51 -40.79 53.36
N MET A 204 -37.12 -39.78 52.72
CA MET A 204 -37.61 -38.60 53.44
C MET A 204 -38.80 -38.93 54.35
N GLU A 205 -39.66 -39.88 53.94
CA GLU A 205 -40.76 -40.37 54.77
C GLU A 205 -40.23 -41.20 55.96
N GLU A 206 -39.29 -42.12 55.74
CA GLU A 206 -38.66 -42.90 56.83
C GLU A 206 -37.92 -41.99 57.82
N ALA A 207 -37.22 -40.97 57.32
CA ALA A 207 -36.55 -40.00 58.18
C ALA A 207 -37.56 -39.16 58.98
N ARG A 208 -38.73 -38.83 58.40
CA ARG A 208 -39.82 -38.15 59.14
C ARG A 208 -40.33 -39.03 60.28
N ASP A 209 -40.51 -40.33 60.05
CA ASP A 209 -41.01 -41.24 61.08
C ASP A 209 -40.01 -41.41 62.24
N ARG A 210 -38.70 -41.39 61.94
CA ARG A 210 -37.65 -41.45 62.99
C ARG A 210 -37.43 -40.13 63.73
N PHE A 211 -37.44 -38.99 63.04
CA PHE A 211 -37.06 -37.70 63.62
C PHE A 211 -38.25 -36.82 64.01
N GLY A 212 -39.46 -37.13 63.54
CA GLY A 212 -40.69 -36.38 63.81
C GLY A 212 -40.91 -35.13 62.94
N PHE A 213 -39.97 -34.78 62.07
CA PHE A 213 -40.03 -33.66 61.14
C PHE A 213 -39.28 -33.99 59.84
N TYR A 214 -39.45 -33.18 58.78
CA TYR A 214 -38.71 -33.37 57.52
C TYR A 214 -37.31 -32.75 57.61
N PRO A 215 -36.23 -33.55 57.64
CA PRO A 215 -34.87 -33.02 57.69
C PRO A 215 -34.44 -32.47 56.31
N SER A 216 -33.47 -31.55 56.32
CA SER A 216 -32.85 -31.06 55.09
C SER A 216 -31.90 -32.12 54.52
N ARG A 217 -31.78 -32.17 53.19
CA ARG A 217 -30.90 -33.13 52.48
C ARG A 217 -29.42 -33.00 52.86
N LYS A 218 -29.01 -31.85 53.39
CA LYS A 218 -27.62 -31.57 53.78
C LYS A 218 -27.35 -31.85 55.27
N ASP A 219 -28.37 -32.27 56.02
CA ASP A 219 -28.22 -32.46 57.46
C ASP A 219 -27.38 -33.70 57.77
N PRO A 220 -26.40 -33.61 58.69
CA PRO A 220 -25.49 -34.71 58.99
C PRO A 220 -26.21 -35.94 59.57
N LYS A 221 -27.37 -35.75 60.22
CA LYS A 221 -28.20 -36.82 60.76
C LYS A 221 -28.91 -37.62 59.64
N PHE A 222 -29.39 -36.93 58.62
CA PHE A 222 -30.03 -37.56 57.46
C PHE A 222 -29.02 -38.33 56.61
N ILE A 223 -27.82 -37.78 56.46
CA ILE A 223 -26.70 -38.44 55.76
C ILE A 223 -26.31 -39.75 56.47
N LYS A 224 -26.20 -39.76 57.81
CA LYS A 224 -25.94 -41.00 58.57
C LYS A 224 -27.01 -42.07 58.37
N LEU A 225 -28.28 -41.67 58.35
CA LEU A 225 -29.41 -42.59 58.12
C LEU A 225 -29.35 -43.25 56.73
N ILE A 226 -29.00 -42.48 55.69
CA ILE A 226 -28.78 -43.02 54.34
C ILE A 226 -27.64 -44.03 54.35
N TYR A 227 -26.51 -43.72 54.99
CA TYR A 227 -25.37 -44.64 55.08
C TYR A 227 -25.69 -45.94 55.83
N GLU A 228 -26.45 -45.86 56.93
CA GLU A 228 -26.91 -47.04 57.68
C GLU A 228 -27.81 -47.93 56.82
N SER A 229 -28.76 -47.33 56.10
CA SER A 229 -29.65 -48.07 55.19
C SER A 229 -28.89 -48.70 54.01
N ASP A 230 -27.92 -48.01 53.43
CA ASP A 230 -27.09 -48.53 52.34
C ASP A 230 -26.20 -49.71 52.80
N GLU A 231 -25.62 -49.64 54.00
CA GLU A 231 -24.82 -50.75 54.56
C GLU A 231 -25.69 -51.97 54.91
N GLN A 232 -26.91 -51.76 55.43
CA GLN A 232 -27.88 -52.84 55.64
C GLN A 232 -28.27 -53.50 54.31
N ASN A 233 -28.67 -52.73 53.31
CA ASN A 233 -29.01 -53.25 51.98
C ASN A 233 -27.83 -53.99 51.30
N LYS A 234 -26.60 -53.52 51.50
CA LYS A 234 -25.39 -54.15 50.97
C LYS A 234 -25.09 -55.47 51.68
N SER A 235 -25.31 -55.56 52.99
CA SER A 235 -25.16 -56.78 53.76
C SER A 235 -26.19 -57.84 53.34
N GLU A 236 -27.45 -57.45 53.14
CA GLU A 236 -28.52 -58.34 52.67
C GLU A 236 -28.28 -58.84 51.24
N ARG A 237 -27.80 -57.98 50.33
CA ARG A 237 -27.42 -58.40 48.97
C ARG A 237 -26.26 -59.38 48.94
N LYS A 238 -25.32 -59.28 49.89
CA LYS A 238 -24.22 -60.23 50.04
C LYS A 238 -24.71 -61.57 50.59
N GLN A 239 -25.68 -61.57 51.50
CA GLN A 239 -26.30 -62.78 52.05
C GLN A 239 -27.17 -63.50 51.02
N LYS A 240 -27.93 -62.78 50.18
CA LYS A 240 -28.75 -63.36 49.09
C LYS A 240 -27.93 -63.90 47.90
N LYS A 241 -26.62 -63.63 47.85
CA LYS A 241 -25.70 -64.09 46.79
C LYS A 241 -24.83 -65.27 47.21
N LYS A 242 -24.84 -65.65 48.50
CA LYS A 242 -24.26 -66.90 48.99
C LYS A 242 -25.31 -68.00 48.92
#